data_AF-A0A2I1HME4-F1
#
_entry.id   AF-A0A2I1HME4-F1
#
_cell.length_a   1.000
_cell.length_b   1.000
_cell.length_c   1.000
_cell.angle_alpha   90.00
_cell.angle_beta   90.00
_cell.angle_gamma   90.00
#
_symmetry.space_group_name_H-M   'P 1'
#
loop_
_entity.id
_entity.type
_entity.pdbx_description
1 polymer ?
#
loop_
_entity_poly.entity_id
_entity_poly.type
_entity_poly.pdbx_seq_one_letter_code
_entity_poly.pdbx_strand_id
1 'polypeptide(L)'
;MATKATAPKTRKPKTNNYVGILEQFLEKCNLSAISTPEQLSEHAPELDALLPDWIARRCVKVALAKPKHSFSKEQIEALLPDKRKKNLTIEERAEYCAKASDFVDIIANHWAVGPKNKDEKEIVAGVSRQSTFRVKLAEGGVDPAIIEEFAKDKGLIQDSNKIQKEQTKKQMANPDRIPIHFSLTNVSKRLQNIDTSKIPTKEDLADVIVMLSMRPGEVRSLQINHYEPDPSNIPAWYKEGYSWYCTGYLKGRGEKKENPEPRPFLSMEKNPERARELLTWIRDAIKAKKLRDPQEPYRTIPGKSRDYGSKHASRIHGGPKATPQHLKLLSRIAMRQESDRLDAGDNYAIGDTESEDSGPEDEHNSDPKSESTENDEISEIINMYSY
;
A
#
# COMPACT_ATOMS: atom_id res chain seq x y z
N MET A 1 -9.41 46.56 65.15
CA MET A 1 -8.30 45.68 64.74
C MET A 1 -8.87 44.37 64.27
N ALA A 2 -8.66 44.00 63.00
CA ALA A 2 -8.88 42.64 62.49
C ALA A 2 -7.98 42.48 61.26
N THR A 3 -6.82 41.87 61.49
CA THR A 3 -5.77 41.58 60.50
C THR A 3 -6.28 40.49 59.57
N LYS A 4 -6.47 40.81 58.30
CA LYS A 4 -6.88 39.84 57.27
C LYS A 4 -5.68 38.97 56.92
N ALA A 5 -5.65 37.74 57.43
CA ALA A 5 -4.64 36.75 57.12
C ALA A 5 -4.74 36.33 55.65
N THR A 6 -3.72 36.66 54.86
CA THR A 6 -3.60 36.21 53.47
C THR A 6 -3.05 34.79 53.47
N ALA A 7 -3.89 33.81 53.16
CA ALA A 7 -3.46 32.43 52.97
C ALA A 7 -2.42 32.35 51.83
N PRO A 8 -1.30 31.62 52.00
CA PRO A 8 -0.34 31.44 50.92
C PRO A 8 -0.99 30.59 49.83
N LYS A 9 -1.12 31.17 48.62
CA LYS A 9 -1.46 30.42 47.42
C LYS A 9 -0.39 29.33 47.23
N THR A 10 -0.73 28.07 47.48
CA THR A 10 0.04 26.92 47.02
C THR A 10 0.08 26.95 45.50
N ARG A 11 1.15 27.53 44.94
CA ARG A 11 1.54 27.33 43.55
C ARG A 11 1.85 25.84 43.40
N LYS A 12 1.01 25.10 42.67
CA LYS A 12 1.41 23.81 42.10
C LYS A 12 2.65 24.05 41.25
N PRO A 13 3.76 23.30 41.42
CA PRO A 13 4.93 23.48 40.57
C PRO A 13 4.59 23.07 39.14
N LYS A 14 4.58 24.05 38.23
CA LYS A 14 4.74 23.83 36.79
C LYS A 14 6.22 23.86 36.50
N THR A 15 6.82 22.70 36.22
CA THR A 15 8.08 22.58 35.47
C THR A 15 8.29 21.14 35.04
N ASN A 16 8.40 20.90 33.73
CA ASN A 16 8.98 19.68 33.17
C ASN A 16 10.40 19.51 33.71
N ASN A 17 10.59 18.68 34.74
CA ASN A 17 11.86 18.54 35.45
C ASN A 17 12.74 17.40 34.90
N TYR A 18 12.81 17.24 33.57
CA TYR A 18 13.59 16.16 32.95
C TYR A 18 15.11 16.36 33.12
N VAL A 19 15.56 17.60 33.23
CA VAL A 19 16.96 17.92 33.54
C VAL A 19 17.29 17.54 34.99
N GLY A 20 16.38 17.76 35.95
CA GLY A 20 16.58 17.30 37.32
C GLY A 20 16.53 15.77 37.46
N ILE A 21 15.68 15.09 36.68
CA ILE A 21 15.67 13.62 36.59
C ILE A 21 17.01 13.12 36.04
N LEU A 22 17.54 13.76 35.00
CA LEU A 22 18.87 13.44 34.46
C LEU A 22 19.97 13.64 35.50
N GLU A 23 19.97 14.76 36.22
CA GLU A 23 20.98 15.06 37.24
C GLU A 23 20.98 14.02 38.36
N GLN A 24 19.80 13.70 38.89
CA GLN A 24 19.64 12.65 39.91
C GLN A 24 20.10 11.28 39.39
N PHE A 25 19.82 10.98 38.12
CA PHE A 25 20.22 9.72 37.50
C PHE A 25 21.74 9.61 37.33
N LEU A 26 22.39 10.65 36.82
CA LEU A 26 23.84 10.69 36.65
C LEU A 26 24.58 10.56 37.98
N GLU A 27 24.07 11.20 39.03
CA GLU A 27 24.62 11.10 40.39
C GLU A 27 24.40 9.70 40.98
N LYS A 28 23.18 9.13 40.86
CA LYS A 28 22.87 7.78 41.33
C LYS A 28 23.77 6.71 40.71
N CYS A 29 24.05 6.83 39.41
CA CYS A 29 24.82 5.85 38.66
C CYS A 29 26.33 6.20 38.55
N ASN A 30 26.78 7.29 39.18
CA ASN A 30 28.16 7.81 39.09
C ASN A 30 28.65 7.99 37.63
N LEU A 31 27.80 8.51 36.75
CA LEU A 31 28.08 8.69 35.33
C LEU A 31 28.53 10.11 35.01
N SER A 32 29.53 10.25 34.13
CA SER A 32 30.04 11.54 33.66
C SER A 32 30.61 11.44 32.24
N ALA A 33 31.11 12.53 31.68
CA ALA A 33 31.79 12.53 30.38
C ALA A 33 33.09 11.70 30.36
N ILE A 34 33.57 11.21 31.51
CA ILE A 34 34.73 10.32 31.59
C ILE A 34 34.31 8.85 31.43
N SER A 35 33.02 8.53 31.64
CA SER A 35 32.50 7.17 31.52
C SER A 35 32.61 6.66 30.08
N THR A 36 32.96 5.37 29.92
CA THR A 36 33.05 4.78 28.58
C THR A 36 31.66 4.52 27.99
N PRO A 37 31.51 4.47 26.66
CA PRO A 37 30.24 4.10 26.03
C PRO A 37 29.66 2.77 26.53
N GLU A 38 30.50 1.79 26.85
CA GLU A 38 30.05 0.48 27.38
C GLU A 38 29.41 0.64 28.76
N GLN A 39 30.04 1.40 29.66
CA GLN A 39 29.50 1.71 30.99
C GLN A 39 28.18 2.48 30.89
N LEU A 40 28.09 3.42 29.94
CA LEU A 40 26.87 4.19 29.71
C LEU A 40 25.73 3.31 29.15
N SER A 41 26.05 2.35 28.30
CA SER A 41 25.06 1.46 27.68
C SER A 41 24.38 0.52 28.68
N GLU A 42 25.06 0.14 29.77
CA GLU A 42 24.51 -0.70 30.83
C GLU A 42 23.32 -0.02 31.54
N HIS A 43 23.38 1.30 31.65
CA HIS A 43 22.37 2.12 32.33
C HIS A 43 21.30 2.68 31.37
N ALA A 44 21.44 2.46 30.06
CA ALA A 44 20.50 2.96 29.06
C ALA A 44 19.05 2.48 29.29
N PRO A 45 18.76 1.19 29.62
CA PRO A 45 17.40 0.74 29.88
C PRO A 45 16.75 1.43 31.10
N GLU A 46 17.54 1.74 32.13
CA GLU A 46 17.06 2.39 33.35
C GLU A 46 16.71 3.85 33.10
N LEU A 47 17.55 4.59 32.35
CA LEU A 47 17.23 5.96 31.94
C LEU A 47 16.04 6.01 30.98
N ASP A 48 15.94 5.04 30.06
CA ASP A 48 14.86 4.93 29.08
C ASP A 48 13.49 4.79 29.77
N ALA A 49 13.43 4.05 30.89
CA ALA A 49 12.22 3.87 31.69
C ALA A 49 11.78 5.15 32.44
N LEU A 50 12.71 6.07 32.73
CA LEU A 50 12.45 7.34 33.41
C LEU A 50 11.99 8.46 32.46
N LEU A 51 12.09 8.23 31.14
CA LEU A 51 11.78 9.22 30.11
C LEU A 51 10.54 8.76 29.32
N PRO A 52 9.34 9.16 29.78
CA PRO A 52 8.07 8.61 29.28
C PRO A 52 7.73 9.04 27.85
N ASP A 53 8.27 10.17 27.39
CA ASP A 53 7.99 10.73 26.07
C ASP A 53 9.28 11.20 25.35
N TRP A 54 9.19 11.45 24.05
CA TRP A 54 10.34 11.89 23.26
C TRP A 54 10.81 13.31 23.60
N ILE A 55 9.92 14.17 24.12
CA ILE A 55 10.28 15.54 24.54
C ILE A 55 11.26 15.44 25.70
N ALA A 56 10.99 14.56 26.67
CA ALA A 56 11.88 14.22 27.75
C ALA A 56 13.23 13.73 27.22
N ARG A 57 13.22 12.78 26.27
CA ARG A 57 14.44 12.25 25.64
C ARG A 57 15.22 13.33 24.90
N ARG A 58 14.56 14.23 24.16
CA ARG A 58 15.20 15.34 23.46
C ARG A 58 15.78 16.35 24.44
N CYS A 59 15.03 16.75 25.46
CA CYS A 59 15.49 17.64 26.51
C CYS A 59 16.74 17.08 27.20
N VAL A 60 16.76 15.77 27.49
CA VAL A 60 17.92 15.10 28.07
C VAL A 60 19.10 15.00 27.10
N LYS A 61 18.88 14.65 25.82
CA LYS A 61 19.94 14.63 24.80
C LYS A 61 20.60 16.00 24.64
N VAL A 62 19.79 17.06 24.58
CA VAL A 62 20.28 18.44 24.52
C VAL A 62 21.03 18.81 25.80
N ALA A 63 20.55 18.39 26.97
CA ALA A 63 21.22 18.65 28.24
C ALA A 63 22.59 17.94 28.33
N LEU A 64 22.68 16.68 27.92
CA LEU A 64 23.94 15.91 27.91
C LEU A 64 25.02 16.54 27.02
N ALA A 65 24.61 17.14 25.89
CA ALA A 65 25.51 17.84 24.97
C ALA A 65 25.94 19.24 25.45
N LYS A 66 25.28 19.81 26.48
CA LYS A 66 25.66 21.13 27.00
C LYS A 66 27.01 21.08 27.73
N PRO A 67 27.76 22.21 27.79
CA PRO A 67 29.06 22.28 28.45
C PRO A 67 29.09 21.77 29.90
N LYS A 68 27.96 21.87 30.62
CA LYS A 68 27.82 21.36 32.00
C LYS A 68 28.11 19.86 32.10
N HIS A 69 27.74 19.09 31.10
CA HIS A 69 27.88 17.63 31.09
C HIS A 69 28.90 17.17 30.05
N SER A 70 29.01 17.86 28.91
CA SER A 70 30.04 17.66 27.88
C SER A 70 30.20 16.22 27.38
N PHE A 71 29.10 15.47 27.27
CA PHE A 71 29.14 14.12 26.70
C PHE A 71 29.38 14.18 25.18
N SER A 72 30.19 13.27 24.66
CA SER A 72 30.39 13.10 23.22
C SER A 72 29.15 12.52 22.54
N LYS A 73 29.06 12.64 21.22
CA LYS A 73 27.96 12.08 20.43
C LYS A 73 27.81 10.56 20.62
N GLU A 74 28.94 9.85 20.68
CA GLU A 74 29.00 8.40 20.89
C GLU A 74 28.52 8.02 22.29
N GLN A 75 28.89 8.80 23.31
CA GLN A 75 28.44 8.59 24.68
C GLN A 75 26.94 8.86 24.84
N ILE A 76 26.42 9.90 24.20
CA ILE A 76 24.98 10.21 24.17
C ILE A 76 24.21 9.09 23.45
N GLU A 77 24.74 8.56 22.35
CA GLU A 77 24.13 7.45 21.62
C GLU A 77 24.18 6.14 22.41
N ALA A 78 25.21 5.91 23.22
CA ALA A 78 25.28 4.75 24.10
C ALA A 78 24.28 4.83 25.27
N LEU A 79 24.12 6.01 25.88
CA LEU A 79 23.22 6.22 27.02
C LEU A 79 21.74 6.37 26.61
N LEU A 80 21.48 6.97 25.44
CA LEU A 80 20.14 7.18 24.86
C LEU A 80 20.11 6.73 23.40
N PRO A 81 20.19 5.40 23.15
CA PRO A 81 20.24 4.85 21.81
C PRO A 81 19.04 5.27 20.98
N ASP A 82 19.31 5.69 19.74
CA ASP A 82 18.23 5.99 18.80
C ASP A 82 17.65 4.67 18.27
N LYS A 83 16.56 4.21 18.90
CA LYS A 83 15.84 2.99 18.51
C LYS A 83 15.35 3.03 17.05
N ARG A 84 15.33 4.21 16.40
CA ARG A 84 14.96 4.40 14.98
C ARG A 84 16.03 3.90 13.99
N LYS A 85 17.28 3.70 14.43
CA LYS A 85 18.40 3.19 13.62
C LYS A 85 18.47 1.66 13.52
N LYS A 86 17.64 0.93 14.29
CA LYS A 86 17.52 -0.53 14.12
C LYS A 86 16.86 -0.81 12.76
N ASN A 87 17.34 -1.81 12.03
CA ASN A 87 16.72 -2.27 10.77
C ASN A 87 15.37 -2.93 11.07
N LEU A 88 14.37 -2.11 11.38
CA LEU A 88 13.02 -2.56 11.70
C LEU A 88 12.23 -2.81 10.42
N THR A 89 11.47 -3.91 10.41
CA THR A 89 10.43 -4.17 9.39
C THR A 89 9.33 -3.11 9.48
N ILE A 90 8.46 -3.03 8.46
CA ILE A 90 7.33 -2.11 8.47
C ILE A 90 6.39 -2.43 9.65
N GLU A 91 6.21 -3.71 9.92
CA GLU A 91 5.41 -4.23 11.02
C GLU A 91 5.98 -3.84 12.39
N GLU A 92 7.28 -4.04 12.60
CA GLU A 92 7.94 -3.68 13.87
C GLU A 92 7.89 -2.16 14.12
N ARG A 93 8.04 -1.35 13.06
CA ARG A 93 7.88 0.12 13.16
C ARG A 93 6.45 0.50 13.56
N ALA A 94 5.45 -0.14 12.96
CA ALA A 94 4.06 0.16 13.25
C ALA A 94 3.68 -0.29 14.67
N GLU A 95 4.16 -1.45 15.11
CA GLU A 95 3.96 -1.94 16.48
C GLU A 95 4.63 -1.03 17.52
N TYR A 96 5.85 -0.55 17.23
CA TYR A 96 6.51 0.48 18.03
C TYR A 96 5.66 1.75 18.12
N CYS A 97 5.20 2.25 16.96
CA CYS A 97 4.35 3.43 16.87
C CYS A 97 3.01 3.29 17.62
N ALA A 98 2.45 2.08 17.69
CA ALA A 98 1.16 1.82 18.32
C ALA A 98 1.21 1.70 19.86
N LYS A 99 2.33 1.24 20.44
CA LYS A 99 2.39 0.88 21.87
C LYS A 99 2.65 2.04 22.83
N ALA A 100 3.46 3.02 22.44
CA ALA A 100 3.86 4.12 23.35
C ALA A 100 4.41 5.36 22.64
N SER A 101 4.30 5.43 21.33
CA SER A 101 4.92 6.46 20.50
C SER A 101 3.99 7.64 20.27
N ASP A 102 4.58 8.82 20.12
CA ASP A 102 3.86 10.04 19.82
C ASP A 102 3.79 10.31 18.29
N PHE A 103 3.21 11.43 17.90
CA PHE A 103 3.08 11.80 16.48
C PHE A 103 4.45 11.96 15.79
N VAL A 104 5.50 12.39 16.51
CA VAL A 104 6.85 12.55 15.93
C VAL A 104 7.46 11.21 15.55
N ASP A 105 7.26 10.17 16.36
CA ASP A 105 7.68 8.81 16.02
C ASP A 105 6.96 8.28 14.78
N ILE A 106 5.67 8.62 14.60
CA ILE A 106 4.90 8.27 13.41
C ILE A 106 5.50 8.95 12.17
N ILE A 107 5.76 10.26 12.22
CA ILE A 107 6.38 11.02 11.11
C ILE A 107 7.75 10.43 10.75
N ALA A 108 8.61 10.21 11.75
CA ALA A 108 9.96 9.70 11.52
C ALA A 108 9.96 8.31 10.88
N ASN A 109 9.09 7.40 11.35
CA ASN A 109 8.98 6.07 10.77
C ASN A 109 8.32 6.10 9.38
N HIS A 110 7.35 6.99 9.15
CA HIS A 110 6.74 7.21 7.85
C HIS A 110 7.77 7.68 6.80
N TRP A 111 8.64 8.61 7.17
CA TRP A 111 9.73 9.07 6.29
C TRP A 111 10.79 7.98 6.09
N ALA A 112 11.13 7.22 7.13
CA ALA A 112 12.10 6.12 7.03
C ALA A 112 11.68 5.02 6.04
N VAL A 113 10.38 4.76 5.88
CA VAL A 113 9.84 3.80 4.90
C VAL A 113 9.53 4.43 3.53
N GLY A 114 9.70 5.74 3.41
CA GLY A 114 9.50 6.53 2.19
C GLY A 114 10.51 6.22 1.08
N PRO A 115 10.44 6.95 -0.05
CA PRO A 115 11.34 6.74 -1.17
C PRO A 115 12.77 7.13 -0.80
N LYS A 116 13.74 6.29 -1.18
CA LYS A 116 15.17 6.52 -0.87
C LYS A 116 15.83 7.53 -1.79
N ASN A 117 15.26 7.75 -2.97
CA ASN A 117 15.77 8.67 -3.99
C ASN A 117 14.60 9.12 -4.89
N LYS A 118 14.91 10.00 -5.86
CA LYS A 118 13.93 10.57 -6.79
C LYS A 118 13.66 9.71 -8.03
N ASP A 119 14.10 8.45 -8.06
CA ASP A 119 13.80 7.53 -9.17
C ASP A 119 12.30 7.19 -9.19
N GLU A 120 11.69 7.17 -10.38
CA GLU A 120 10.26 6.90 -10.54
C GLU A 120 9.81 5.57 -9.92
N LYS A 121 10.60 4.51 -10.06
CA LYS A 121 10.25 3.19 -9.51
C LYS A 121 10.37 3.21 -7.99
N GLU A 122 11.36 3.91 -7.46
CA GLU A 122 11.54 4.07 -6.02
C GLU A 122 10.46 4.95 -5.39
N ILE A 123 10.00 5.99 -6.07
CA ILE A 123 8.83 6.80 -5.65
C ILE A 123 7.61 5.89 -5.50
N VAL A 124 7.29 5.11 -6.53
CA VAL A 124 6.15 4.17 -6.51
C VAL A 124 6.30 3.11 -5.41
N ALA A 125 7.49 2.53 -5.26
CA ALA A 125 7.75 1.54 -4.22
C ALA A 125 7.69 2.14 -2.80
N GLY A 126 8.24 3.34 -2.62
CA GLY A 126 8.23 4.08 -1.35
C GLY A 126 6.82 4.41 -0.88
N VAL A 127 5.97 4.94 -1.77
CA VAL A 127 4.56 5.22 -1.47
C VAL A 127 3.81 3.94 -1.09
N SER A 128 4.13 2.80 -1.74
CA SER A 128 3.55 1.50 -1.39
C SER A 128 3.96 1.05 0.02
N ARG A 129 5.23 1.20 0.40
CA ARG A 129 5.72 0.91 1.75
C ARG A 129 5.03 1.80 2.79
N GLN A 130 4.94 3.11 2.54
CA GLN A 130 4.21 4.04 3.41
C GLN A 130 2.73 3.70 3.55
N SER A 131 2.07 3.27 2.46
CA SER A 131 0.68 2.81 2.53
C SER A 131 0.53 1.56 3.38
N THR A 132 1.49 0.63 3.30
CA THR A 132 1.49 -0.58 4.12
C THR A 132 1.68 -0.23 5.59
N PHE A 133 2.60 0.70 5.87
CA PHE A 133 2.83 1.23 7.22
C PHE A 133 1.56 1.83 7.82
N ARG A 134 0.82 2.67 7.08
CA ARG A 134 -0.47 3.22 7.53
C ARG A 134 -1.50 2.16 7.90
N VAL A 135 -1.62 1.10 7.09
CA VAL A 135 -2.53 -0.01 7.38
C VAL A 135 -2.13 -0.70 8.68
N LYS A 136 -0.83 -0.92 8.89
CA LYS A 136 -0.32 -1.54 10.12
C LYS A 136 -0.51 -0.65 11.35
N LEU A 137 -0.40 0.68 11.22
CA LEU A 137 -0.73 1.61 12.31
C LEU A 137 -2.21 1.50 12.70
N ALA A 138 -3.11 1.44 11.71
CA ALA A 138 -4.54 1.29 11.95
C ALA A 138 -4.86 -0.07 12.62
N GLU A 139 -4.24 -1.16 12.16
CA GLU A 139 -4.35 -2.48 12.80
C GLU A 139 -3.81 -2.46 14.26
N GLY A 140 -2.81 -1.63 14.53
CA GLY A 140 -2.25 -1.40 15.87
C GLY A 140 -3.11 -0.49 16.77
N GLY A 141 -4.24 0.03 16.29
CA GLY A 141 -5.16 0.86 17.07
C GLY A 141 -4.82 2.35 17.11
N VAL A 142 -3.93 2.84 16.23
CA VAL A 142 -3.65 4.28 16.11
C VAL A 142 -4.86 4.99 15.49
N ASP A 143 -5.22 6.15 16.04
CA ASP A 143 -6.35 6.96 15.58
C ASP A 143 -6.22 7.30 14.07
N PRO A 144 -7.25 7.03 13.24
CA PRO A 144 -7.25 7.37 11.82
C PRO A 144 -6.94 8.85 11.52
N ALA A 145 -7.35 9.78 12.37
CA ALA A 145 -7.06 11.21 12.19
C ALA A 145 -5.56 11.50 12.31
N ILE A 146 -4.88 10.86 13.27
CA ILE A 146 -3.42 10.96 13.45
C ILE A 146 -2.70 10.35 12.24
N ILE A 147 -3.18 9.22 11.72
CA ILE A 147 -2.61 8.58 10.53
C ILE A 147 -2.74 9.48 9.30
N GLU A 148 -3.91 10.10 9.13
CA GLU A 148 -4.21 11.00 8.02
C GLU A 148 -3.35 12.28 8.08
N GLU A 149 -3.15 12.84 9.26
CA GLU A 149 -2.37 14.07 9.44
C GLU A 149 -0.85 13.84 9.32
N PHE A 150 -0.33 12.78 9.94
CA PHE A 150 1.12 12.61 10.12
C PHE A 150 1.77 11.51 9.29
N ALA A 151 0.99 10.60 8.71
CA ALA A 151 1.50 9.48 7.90
C ALA A 151 1.01 9.50 6.44
N LYS A 152 0.48 10.63 5.97
CA LYS A 152 -0.03 10.80 4.60
C LYS A 152 0.56 12.01 3.89
N ASP A 153 1.60 11.75 3.12
CA ASP A 153 2.13 12.71 2.16
C ASP A 153 1.25 12.77 0.89
N LYS A 154 0.36 13.77 0.81
CA LYS A 154 -0.55 13.95 -0.33
C LYS A 154 0.22 14.23 -1.63
N GLY A 155 1.27 15.04 -1.58
CA GLY A 155 2.06 15.42 -2.77
C GLY A 155 2.79 14.22 -3.36
N LEU A 156 3.48 13.43 -2.53
CA LEU A 156 4.19 12.24 -2.97
C LEU A 156 3.24 11.16 -3.53
N ILE A 157 2.04 11.03 -2.95
CA ILE A 157 1.01 10.13 -3.48
C ILE A 157 0.55 10.59 -4.87
N GLN A 158 0.34 11.88 -5.08
CA GLN A 158 -0.04 12.43 -6.39
C GLN A 158 1.05 12.18 -7.44
N ASP A 159 2.31 12.40 -7.09
CA ASP A 159 3.45 12.13 -7.98
C ASP A 159 3.55 10.65 -8.36
N SER A 160 3.46 9.75 -7.39
CA SER A 160 3.43 8.30 -7.64
C SER A 160 2.27 7.92 -8.57
N ASN A 161 1.08 8.48 -8.36
CA ASN A 161 -0.08 8.21 -9.20
C ASN A 161 0.13 8.71 -10.64
N LYS A 162 0.74 9.89 -10.81
CA LYS A 162 1.09 10.44 -12.12
C LYS A 162 2.08 9.54 -12.85
N ILE A 163 3.15 9.10 -12.17
CA ILE A 163 4.15 8.17 -12.71
C ILE A 163 3.47 6.87 -13.16
N GLN A 164 2.63 6.26 -12.31
CA GLN A 164 1.91 5.04 -12.66
C GLN A 164 0.97 5.24 -13.86
N LYS A 165 0.29 6.39 -13.95
CA LYS A 165 -0.58 6.75 -15.08
C LYS A 165 0.21 6.89 -16.37
N GLU A 166 1.35 7.57 -16.35
CA GLU A 166 2.23 7.72 -17.51
C GLU A 166 2.82 6.38 -17.95
N GLN A 167 3.29 5.56 -17.01
CA GLN A 167 3.77 4.21 -17.30
C GLN A 167 2.67 3.35 -17.90
N THR A 168 1.44 3.45 -17.39
CA THR A 168 0.27 2.75 -17.94
C THR A 168 -0.03 3.23 -19.36
N LYS A 169 -0.03 4.55 -19.61
CA LYS A 169 -0.22 5.13 -20.95
C LYS A 169 0.87 4.68 -21.92
N LYS A 170 2.14 4.69 -21.52
CA LYS A 170 3.28 4.20 -22.33
C LYS A 170 3.12 2.71 -22.65
N GLN A 171 2.67 1.89 -21.69
CA GLN A 171 2.35 0.47 -21.92
C GLN A 171 1.15 0.27 -22.84
N MET A 172 0.16 1.16 -22.82
CA MET A 172 -0.99 1.11 -23.74
C MET A 172 -0.60 1.56 -25.16
N ALA A 173 0.33 2.52 -25.28
CA ALA A 173 0.80 3.09 -26.53
C ALA A 173 1.78 2.17 -27.28
N ASN A 174 2.55 1.35 -26.56
CA ASN A 174 3.29 0.23 -27.14
C ASN A 174 2.38 -0.99 -27.14
N PRO A 175 1.74 -1.38 -28.27
CA PRO A 175 1.02 -2.63 -28.31
C PRO A 175 2.06 -3.74 -28.11
N ASP A 176 2.22 -4.24 -26.89
CA ASP A 176 3.06 -5.40 -26.63
C ASP A 176 2.63 -6.47 -27.61
N ARG A 177 3.50 -6.77 -28.56
CA ARG A 177 3.27 -7.87 -29.49
C ARG A 177 3.13 -9.09 -28.60
N ILE A 178 1.93 -9.67 -28.56
CA ILE A 178 1.66 -10.89 -27.81
C ILE A 178 2.74 -11.90 -28.27
N PRO A 179 3.57 -12.43 -27.34
CA PRO A 179 4.62 -13.35 -27.72
C PRO A 179 4.04 -14.50 -28.56
N ILE A 180 4.78 -14.99 -29.55
CA ILE A 180 4.29 -16.02 -30.49
C ILE A 180 3.73 -17.23 -29.71
N HIS A 181 4.40 -17.62 -28.62
CA HIS A 181 3.97 -18.69 -27.73
C HIS A 181 2.58 -18.46 -27.11
N PHE A 182 2.20 -17.22 -26.82
CA PHE A 182 0.90 -16.82 -26.29
C PHE A 182 -0.06 -16.31 -27.38
N SER A 183 0.25 -16.51 -28.66
CA SER A 183 -0.68 -16.16 -29.73
C SER A 183 -1.98 -16.96 -29.62
N LEU A 184 -3.08 -16.38 -30.09
CA LEU A 184 -4.41 -17.01 -30.08
C LEU A 184 -4.35 -18.43 -30.65
N THR A 185 -3.74 -18.60 -31.82
CA THR A 185 -3.63 -19.89 -32.52
C THR A 185 -2.87 -20.93 -31.70
N ASN A 186 -1.74 -20.56 -31.09
CA ASN A 186 -0.90 -21.52 -30.37
C ASN A 186 -1.54 -21.94 -29.05
N VAL A 187 -2.08 -21.00 -28.29
CA VAL A 187 -2.78 -21.29 -27.04
C VAL A 187 -4.03 -22.15 -27.32
N SER A 188 -4.84 -21.81 -28.33
CA SER A 188 -6.01 -22.62 -28.69
C SER A 188 -5.63 -24.04 -29.11
N LYS A 189 -4.56 -24.22 -29.90
CA LYS A 189 -4.07 -25.55 -30.29
C LYS A 189 -3.63 -26.38 -29.09
N ARG A 190 -2.89 -25.79 -28.14
CA ARG A 190 -2.47 -26.52 -26.93
C ARG A 190 -3.67 -26.89 -26.08
N LEU A 191 -4.56 -25.93 -25.79
CA LEU A 191 -5.79 -26.17 -25.03
C LEU A 191 -6.63 -27.30 -25.63
N GLN A 192 -6.79 -27.36 -26.96
CA GLN A 192 -7.53 -28.43 -27.64
C GLN A 192 -6.91 -29.81 -27.47
N ASN A 193 -5.59 -29.89 -27.31
CA ASN A 193 -4.83 -31.14 -27.19
C ASN A 193 -4.48 -31.51 -25.73
N ILE A 194 -5.00 -30.77 -24.74
CA ILE A 194 -4.79 -31.09 -23.32
C ILE A 194 -5.42 -32.45 -23.01
N ASP A 195 -4.61 -33.31 -22.38
CA ASP A 195 -5.03 -34.58 -21.82
C ASP A 195 -5.16 -34.45 -20.30
N THR A 196 -6.39 -34.30 -19.82
CA THR A 196 -6.70 -34.09 -18.39
C THR A 196 -6.40 -35.31 -17.52
N SER A 197 -6.08 -36.47 -18.11
CA SER A 197 -5.62 -37.65 -17.36
C SER A 197 -4.17 -37.52 -16.88
N LYS A 198 -3.37 -36.65 -17.50
CA LYS A 198 -1.96 -36.43 -17.15
C LYS A 198 -1.80 -35.37 -16.07
N ILE A 199 -0.62 -35.35 -15.45
CA ILE A 199 -0.24 -34.29 -14.52
C ILE A 199 -0.01 -33.00 -15.32
N PRO A 200 -0.66 -31.88 -14.97
CA PRO A 200 -0.48 -30.63 -15.69
C PRO A 200 0.95 -30.12 -15.55
N THR A 201 1.45 -29.56 -16.64
CA THR A 201 2.72 -28.86 -16.71
C THR A 201 2.57 -27.39 -16.35
N LYS A 202 3.70 -26.68 -16.27
CA LYS A 202 3.69 -25.21 -16.13
C LYS A 202 3.12 -24.50 -17.38
N GLU A 203 3.25 -25.11 -18.55
CA GLU A 203 2.68 -24.58 -19.80
C GLU A 203 1.16 -24.68 -19.77
N ASP A 204 0.62 -25.82 -19.33
CA ASP A 204 -0.82 -26.01 -19.16
C ASP A 204 -1.43 -24.98 -18.18
N LEU A 205 -0.73 -24.73 -17.07
CA LEU A 205 -1.11 -23.67 -16.13
C LEU A 205 -1.15 -22.29 -16.78
N ALA A 206 -0.12 -21.94 -17.57
CA ALA A 206 -0.06 -20.66 -18.25
C ALA A 206 -1.18 -20.54 -19.29
N ASP A 207 -1.47 -21.61 -20.03
CA ASP A 207 -2.55 -21.65 -21.01
C ASP A 207 -3.93 -21.52 -20.37
N VAL A 208 -4.18 -22.20 -19.25
CA VAL A 208 -5.44 -22.07 -18.50
C VAL A 208 -5.61 -20.65 -17.93
N ILE A 209 -4.52 -20.03 -17.46
CA ILE A 209 -4.54 -18.62 -17.02
C ILE A 209 -4.91 -17.67 -18.16
N VAL A 210 -4.30 -17.85 -19.34
CA VAL A 210 -4.62 -17.08 -20.55
C VAL A 210 -6.05 -17.35 -21.00
N MET A 211 -6.47 -18.61 -21.06
CA MET A 211 -7.81 -19.02 -21.45
C MET A 211 -8.90 -18.35 -20.62
N LEU A 212 -8.73 -18.35 -19.29
CA LEU A 212 -9.71 -17.80 -18.35
C LEU A 212 -9.58 -16.29 -18.11
N SER A 213 -8.56 -15.65 -18.69
CA SER A 213 -8.23 -14.24 -18.47
C SER A 213 -8.10 -13.90 -16.97
N MET A 214 -7.50 -14.79 -16.20
CA MET A 214 -7.37 -14.67 -14.74
C MET A 214 -5.97 -14.27 -14.30
N ARG A 215 -5.82 -13.78 -13.07
CA ARG A 215 -4.51 -13.60 -12.44
C ARG A 215 -4.00 -14.95 -11.92
N PRO A 216 -2.68 -15.16 -11.86
CA PRO A 216 -2.12 -16.37 -11.27
C PRO A 216 -2.61 -16.65 -9.84
N GLY A 217 -2.77 -15.61 -9.00
CA GLY A 217 -3.31 -15.78 -7.64
C GLY A 217 -4.78 -16.21 -7.58
N GLU A 218 -5.56 -16.01 -8.64
CA GLU A 218 -7.00 -16.33 -8.66
C GLU A 218 -7.27 -17.83 -8.89
N VAL A 219 -6.24 -18.64 -9.22
CA VAL A 219 -6.39 -20.08 -9.53
C VAL A 219 -7.11 -20.86 -8.43
N ARG A 220 -6.83 -20.54 -7.16
CA ARG A 220 -7.43 -21.23 -6.01
C ARG A 220 -8.86 -20.81 -5.72
N SER A 221 -9.17 -19.53 -5.91
CA SER A 221 -10.41 -18.92 -5.47
C SER A 221 -11.47 -18.86 -6.58
N LEU A 222 -11.08 -18.74 -7.85
CA LEU A 222 -11.99 -18.56 -8.97
C LEU A 222 -12.93 -19.75 -9.14
N GLN A 223 -14.24 -19.53 -9.23
CA GLN A 223 -15.20 -20.59 -9.51
C GLN A 223 -15.98 -20.25 -10.78
N ILE A 224 -16.39 -21.27 -11.53
CA ILE A 224 -17.22 -21.16 -12.73
C ILE A 224 -18.48 -21.96 -12.45
N ASN A 225 -19.60 -21.26 -12.31
CA ASN A 225 -20.87 -21.83 -11.87
C ASN A 225 -21.92 -21.63 -12.95
N HIS A 226 -22.73 -22.66 -13.17
CA HIS A 226 -23.95 -22.56 -13.95
C HIS A 226 -25.06 -22.00 -13.05
N TYR A 227 -25.91 -21.15 -13.60
CA TYR A 227 -27.05 -20.61 -12.89
C TYR A 227 -28.30 -20.72 -13.76
N GLU A 228 -29.25 -21.56 -13.33
CA GLU A 228 -30.60 -21.59 -13.85
C GLU A 228 -31.49 -20.83 -12.86
N PRO A 229 -32.11 -19.71 -13.27
CA PRO A 229 -32.97 -18.94 -12.39
C PRO A 229 -34.21 -19.74 -12.01
N ASP A 230 -34.55 -19.76 -10.72
CA ASP A 230 -35.92 -20.06 -10.28
C ASP A 230 -36.77 -18.82 -10.58
N PRO A 231 -37.81 -18.92 -11.44
CA PRO A 231 -38.68 -17.80 -11.76
C PRO A 231 -39.30 -17.11 -10.54
N SER A 232 -39.39 -17.83 -9.42
CA SER A 232 -39.99 -17.36 -8.16
C SER A 232 -39.01 -16.61 -7.27
N ASN A 233 -37.69 -16.71 -7.52
CA ASN A 233 -36.65 -16.12 -6.68
C ASN A 233 -35.38 -15.82 -7.48
N ILE A 234 -35.45 -14.82 -8.35
CA ILE A 234 -34.34 -14.38 -9.20
C ILE A 234 -33.44 -13.43 -8.39
N PRO A 235 -32.16 -13.75 -8.16
CA PRO A 235 -31.22 -12.88 -7.48
C PRO A 235 -30.99 -11.59 -8.25
N ALA A 236 -30.81 -10.49 -7.53
CA ALA A 236 -30.60 -9.16 -8.12
C ALA A 236 -29.37 -9.07 -9.06
N TRP A 237 -28.40 -9.98 -8.93
CA TRP A 237 -27.21 -10.02 -9.80
C TRP A 237 -27.45 -10.76 -11.13
N TYR A 238 -28.52 -11.55 -11.25
CA TYR A 238 -28.82 -12.32 -12.46
C TYR A 238 -29.16 -11.40 -13.63
N LYS A 239 -28.68 -11.78 -14.83
CA LYS A 239 -28.98 -11.08 -16.08
C LYS A 239 -29.40 -12.08 -17.13
N GLU A 240 -30.59 -11.86 -17.69
CA GLU A 240 -31.12 -12.67 -18.78
C GLU A 240 -30.14 -12.73 -19.96
N GLY A 241 -29.84 -13.94 -20.44
CA GLY A 241 -28.87 -14.17 -21.51
C GLY A 241 -27.47 -14.61 -21.08
N TYR A 242 -27.15 -14.61 -19.77
CA TYR A 242 -25.94 -15.24 -19.24
C TYR A 242 -26.30 -16.36 -18.26
N SER A 243 -26.10 -17.61 -18.65
CA SER A 243 -26.38 -18.78 -17.79
C SER A 243 -25.14 -19.28 -17.03
N TRP A 244 -23.98 -18.66 -17.23
CA TRP A 244 -22.72 -19.04 -16.59
C TRP A 244 -22.02 -17.81 -16.00
N TYR A 245 -21.58 -17.97 -14.76
CA TYR A 245 -21.01 -16.91 -13.95
C TYR A 245 -19.74 -17.34 -13.25
N CYS A 246 -19.01 -16.36 -12.75
CA CYS A 246 -17.83 -16.59 -11.94
C CYS A 246 -17.81 -15.81 -10.66
N THR A 247 -17.28 -16.44 -9.62
CA THR A 247 -17.07 -15.89 -8.29
C THR A 247 -15.62 -16.08 -7.86
N GLY A 248 -15.23 -15.51 -6.71
CA GLY A 248 -13.90 -15.74 -6.12
C GLY A 248 -12.74 -15.05 -6.84
N TYR A 249 -12.98 -13.95 -7.56
CA TYR A 249 -11.92 -13.11 -8.12
C TYR A 249 -11.25 -12.25 -7.02
N LEU A 250 -9.94 -11.99 -7.15
CA LEU A 250 -9.11 -11.37 -6.08
C LEU A 250 -9.05 -9.84 -6.14
N LYS A 251 -10.14 -9.18 -6.53
CA LYS A 251 -10.20 -7.72 -6.59
C LYS A 251 -11.43 -7.21 -5.84
N GLY A 252 -11.30 -7.13 -4.52
CA GLY A 252 -12.26 -6.54 -3.59
C GLY A 252 -11.54 -6.00 -2.35
N ARG A 253 -12.10 -4.96 -1.72
CA ARG A 253 -11.71 -4.46 -0.38
C ARG A 253 -12.97 -4.46 0.51
N GLY A 254 -12.80 -4.69 1.81
CA GLY A 254 -13.92 -4.78 2.77
C GLY A 254 -14.89 -5.92 2.44
N GLU A 255 -16.19 -5.69 2.68
CA GLU A 255 -17.28 -6.65 2.47
C GLU A 255 -17.31 -7.26 1.06
N LYS A 256 -16.93 -6.49 0.03
CA LYS A 256 -16.85 -6.96 -1.37
C LYS A 256 -15.77 -8.02 -1.61
N LYS A 257 -14.81 -8.17 -0.70
CA LYS A 257 -13.82 -9.25 -0.72
C LYS A 257 -14.38 -10.54 -0.13
N GLU A 258 -15.22 -10.41 0.91
CA GLU A 258 -15.84 -11.54 1.61
C GLU A 258 -17.01 -12.12 0.81
N ASN A 259 -17.79 -11.26 0.14
CA ASN A 259 -18.90 -11.68 -0.71
C ASN A 259 -18.86 -10.99 -2.09
N PRO A 260 -17.95 -11.41 -2.99
CA PRO A 260 -17.87 -10.83 -4.33
C PRO A 260 -19.09 -11.19 -5.17
N GLU A 261 -19.79 -10.17 -5.71
CA GLU A 261 -20.90 -10.37 -6.63
C GLU A 261 -20.52 -11.24 -7.84
N PRO A 262 -21.36 -12.20 -8.25
CA PRO A 262 -21.10 -13.00 -9.44
C PRO A 262 -20.95 -12.13 -10.69
N ARG A 263 -19.95 -12.46 -11.54
CA ARG A 263 -19.72 -11.76 -12.81
C ARG A 263 -19.95 -12.69 -14.00
N PRO A 264 -20.49 -12.20 -15.13
CA PRO A 264 -20.68 -13.02 -16.33
C PRO A 264 -19.38 -13.72 -16.73
N PHE A 265 -19.48 -14.99 -17.10
CA PHE A 265 -18.33 -15.76 -17.55
C PHE A 265 -18.05 -15.53 -19.04
N LEU A 266 -16.81 -15.16 -19.37
CA LEU A 266 -16.33 -15.05 -20.75
C LEU A 266 -14.85 -15.46 -20.80
N SER A 267 -14.54 -16.46 -21.62
CA SER A 267 -13.18 -17.02 -21.79
C SER A 267 -12.87 -17.32 -23.25
N MET A 268 -11.62 -17.73 -23.52
CA MET A 268 -11.25 -18.27 -24.84
C MET A 268 -11.94 -19.61 -25.13
N GLU A 269 -12.03 -20.50 -24.14
CA GLU A 269 -12.82 -21.72 -24.26
C GLU A 269 -14.30 -21.33 -24.28
N LYS A 270 -15.03 -21.75 -25.32
CA LYS A 270 -16.46 -21.43 -25.48
C LYS A 270 -17.34 -22.37 -24.67
N ASN A 271 -16.89 -23.60 -24.43
CA ASN A 271 -17.62 -24.54 -23.60
C ASN A 271 -17.29 -24.27 -22.10
N PRO A 272 -18.24 -23.72 -21.32
CA PRO A 272 -17.99 -23.39 -19.92
C PRO A 272 -17.75 -24.62 -19.04
N GLU A 273 -18.28 -25.78 -19.40
CA GLU A 273 -18.01 -27.04 -18.68
C GLU A 273 -16.56 -27.47 -18.85
N ARG A 274 -16.06 -27.42 -20.09
CA ARG A 274 -14.65 -27.70 -20.41
C ARG A 274 -13.72 -26.71 -19.71
N ALA A 275 -14.08 -25.43 -19.70
CA ALA A 275 -13.31 -24.43 -18.97
C ALA A 275 -13.27 -24.71 -17.46
N ARG A 276 -14.39 -25.14 -16.88
CA ARG A 276 -14.49 -25.56 -15.46
C ARG A 276 -13.69 -26.82 -15.18
N GLU A 277 -13.71 -27.81 -16.07
CA GLU A 277 -12.90 -29.03 -15.99
C GLU A 277 -11.41 -28.68 -15.95
N LEU A 278 -10.91 -27.89 -16.91
CA LEU A 278 -9.51 -27.48 -16.98
C LEU A 278 -9.07 -26.68 -15.75
N LEU A 279 -9.92 -25.79 -15.22
CA LEU A 279 -9.65 -25.07 -13.99
C LEU A 279 -9.53 -26.02 -12.78
N THR A 280 -10.43 -26.99 -12.69
CA THR A 280 -10.46 -27.98 -11.60
C THR A 280 -9.23 -28.88 -11.65
N TRP A 281 -8.88 -29.36 -12.85
CA TRP A 281 -7.68 -30.17 -13.10
C TRP A 281 -6.39 -29.49 -12.61
N ILE A 282 -6.20 -28.20 -12.95
CA ILE A 282 -5.06 -27.40 -12.47
C ILE A 282 -5.08 -27.27 -10.95
N ARG A 283 -6.25 -26.98 -10.35
CA ARG A 283 -6.38 -26.81 -8.90
C ARG A 283 -6.04 -28.08 -8.14
N ASP A 284 -6.52 -29.23 -8.61
CA ASP A 284 -6.30 -30.50 -7.94
C ASP A 284 -4.84 -30.92 -8.00
N ALA A 285 -4.15 -30.63 -9.11
CA ALA A 285 -2.71 -30.84 -9.20
C ALA A 285 -1.91 -29.95 -8.22
N ILE A 286 -2.34 -28.69 -8.01
CA ILE A 286 -1.73 -27.80 -7.01
C ILE A 286 -2.00 -28.31 -5.59
N LYS A 287 -3.24 -28.70 -5.28
CA LYS A 287 -3.60 -29.29 -3.97
C LYS A 287 -2.80 -30.56 -3.69
N ALA A 288 -2.59 -31.40 -4.70
CA ALA A 288 -1.77 -32.60 -4.62
C ALA A 288 -0.25 -32.32 -4.61
N LYS A 289 0.17 -31.05 -4.64
CA LYS A 289 1.58 -30.62 -4.73
C LYS A 289 2.33 -31.17 -5.96
N LYS A 290 1.59 -31.62 -6.99
CA LYS A 290 2.14 -32.10 -8.27
C LYS A 290 2.49 -30.94 -9.21
N LEU A 291 1.83 -29.81 -9.02
CA LEU A 291 2.09 -28.55 -9.70
C LEU A 291 2.36 -27.47 -8.65
N ARG A 292 3.37 -26.62 -8.87
CA ARG A 292 3.67 -25.52 -7.94
C ARG A 292 2.59 -24.45 -7.97
N ASP A 293 2.40 -23.82 -6.82
CA ASP A 293 1.45 -22.73 -6.69
C ASP A 293 1.93 -21.48 -7.46
N PRO A 294 1.13 -20.94 -8.38
CA PRO A 294 1.43 -19.69 -9.08
C PRO A 294 1.59 -18.46 -8.17
N GLN A 295 1.17 -18.53 -6.90
CA GLN A 295 1.33 -17.45 -5.93
C GLN A 295 2.73 -17.43 -5.26
N GLU A 296 3.54 -18.47 -5.41
CA GLU A 296 4.91 -18.51 -4.87
C GLU A 296 5.87 -17.59 -5.68
N PRO A 297 6.91 -17.01 -5.05
CA PRO A 297 7.68 -15.85 -5.56
C PRO A 297 8.55 -16.05 -6.82
N TYR A 298 8.36 -17.12 -7.60
CA TYR A 298 9.10 -17.38 -8.84
C TYR A 298 8.18 -17.25 -10.07
N ARG A 299 8.27 -16.11 -10.78
CA ARG A 299 7.44 -15.80 -11.95
C ARG A 299 7.81 -16.65 -13.16
N THR A 300 7.23 -17.84 -13.28
CA THR A 300 7.22 -18.60 -14.55
C THR A 300 6.09 -18.18 -15.50
N ILE A 301 5.09 -17.45 -15.00
CA ILE A 301 3.95 -16.97 -15.79
C ILE A 301 4.14 -15.49 -16.11
N PRO A 302 4.02 -15.07 -17.38
CA PRO A 302 4.08 -13.66 -17.74
C PRO A 302 3.05 -12.82 -16.97
N GLY A 303 3.46 -11.67 -16.45
CA GLY A 303 2.56 -10.75 -15.75
C GLY A 303 1.37 -10.28 -16.60
N LYS A 304 1.50 -10.34 -17.93
CA LYS A 304 0.50 -9.91 -18.93
C LYS A 304 -0.40 -11.05 -19.45
N SER A 305 -0.28 -12.29 -18.92
CA SER A 305 -1.09 -13.43 -19.39
C SER A 305 -2.60 -13.19 -19.33
N ARG A 306 -3.06 -12.51 -18.26
CA ARG A 306 -4.45 -12.06 -18.13
C ARG A 306 -4.89 -11.17 -19.29
N ASP A 307 -4.05 -10.21 -19.67
CA ASP A 307 -4.35 -9.24 -20.72
C ASP A 307 -4.36 -9.92 -22.10
N TYR A 308 -3.41 -10.85 -22.34
CA TYR A 308 -3.40 -11.68 -23.55
C TYR A 308 -4.70 -12.48 -23.67
N GLY A 309 -5.09 -13.13 -22.58
CA GLY A 309 -6.35 -13.87 -22.47
C GLY A 309 -7.56 -13.02 -22.85
N SER A 310 -7.67 -11.82 -22.28
CA SER A 310 -8.82 -10.96 -22.53
C SER A 310 -8.93 -10.51 -23.99
N LYS A 311 -7.78 -10.24 -24.64
CA LYS A 311 -7.70 -9.87 -26.05
C LYS A 311 -8.10 -11.04 -26.95
N HIS A 312 -7.73 -12.26 -26.57
CA HIS A 312 -8.09 -13.46 -27.30
C HIS A 312 -9.57 -13.79 -27.16
N ALA A 313 -10.10 -13.76 -25.93
CA ALA A 313 -11.52 -13.94 -25.67
C ALA A 313 -12.36 -12.92 -26.43
N SER A 314 -11.99 -11.63 -26.41
CA SER A 314 -12.73 -10.61 -27.15
C SER A 314 -12.77 -10.88 -28.66
N ARG A 315 -11.67 -11.37 -29.24
CA ARG A 315 -11.61 -11.72 -30.68
C ARG A 315 -12.46 -12.94 -31.02
N ILE A 316 -12.47 -13.95 -30.15
CA ILE A 316 -13.26 -15.18 -30.32
C ILE A 316 -14.76 -14.89 -30.30
N HIS A 317 -15.19 -13.96 -29.43
CA HIS A 317 -16.60 -13.64 -29.20
C HIS A 317 -17.12 -12.44 -30.02
N GLY A 318 -16.25 -11.51 -30.41
CA GLY A 318 -16.67 -10.31 -31.16
C GLY A 318 -17.02 -10.58 -32.62
N GLY A 319 -16.50 -11.66 -33.21
CA GLY A 319 -16.73 -12.02 -34.60
C GLY A 319 -15.99 -11.12 -35.62
N PRO A 320 -16.16 -11.39 -36.93
CA PRO A 320 -15.33 -10.81 -37.98
C PRO A 320 -15.48 -9.30 -38.18
N LYS A 321 -16.62 -8.73 -37.78
CA LYS A 321 -16.98 -7.30 -37.98
C LYS A 321 -17.12 -6.53 -36.66
N ALA A 322 -16.50 -7.02 -35.59
CA ALA A 322 -16.58 -6.39 -34.27
C ALA A 322 -16.02 -4.96 -34.29
N THR A 323 -16.77 -4.01 -33.74
CA THR A 323 -16.24 -2.66 -33.54
C THR A 323 -15.17 -2.65 -32.43
N PRO A 324 -14.21 -1.71 -32.45
CA PRO A 324 -13.24 -1.58 -31.35
C PRO A 324 -13.88 -1.41 -29.97
N GLN A 325 -15.02 -0.69 -29.91
CA GLN A 325 -15.79 -0.51 -28.68
C GLN A 325 -16.36 -1.83 -28.16
N HIS A 326 -16.92 -2.65 -29.06
CA HIS A 326 -17.45 -3.97 -28.71
C HIS A 326 -16.34 -4.93 -28.21
N LEU A 327 -15.18 -4.94 -28.88
CA LEU A 327 -14.03 -5.74 -28.44
C LEU A 327 -13.48 -5.28 -27.08
N LYS A 328 -13.49 -3.97 -26.82
CA LYS A 328 -13.12 -3.39 -25.52
C LYS A 328 -14.09 -3.84 -24.42
N LEU A 329 -15.39 -3.83 -24.70
CA LEU A 329 -16.42 -4.33 -23.78
C LEU A 329 -16.19 -5.82 -23.46
N LEU A 330 -16.04 -6.67 -24.48
CA LEU A 330 -15.79 -8.10 -24.28
C LEU A 330 -14.49 -8.37 -23.50
N SER A 331 -13.42 -7.61 -23.78
CA SER A 331 -12.16 -7.72 -23.03
C SER A 331 -12.37 -7.41 -21.54
N ARG A 332 -13.18 -6.38 -21.22
CA ARG A 332 -13.52 -6.02 -19.84
C ARG A 332 -14.35 -7.10 -19.15
N ILE A 333 -15.31 -7.70 -19.85
CA ILE A 333 -16.11 -8.84 -19.36
C ILE A 333 -15.20 -10.04 -19.08
N ALA A 334 -14.30 -10.40 -20.00
CA ALA A 334 -13.35 -11.51 -19.82
C ALA A 334 -12.42 -11.27 -18.61
N MET A 335 -11.95 -10.03 -18.43
CA MET A 335 -11.19 -9.63 -17.24
C MET A 335 -12.04 -9.54 -15.97
N ARG A 336 -13.36 -9.70 -16.07
CA ARG A 336 -14.32 -9.53 -14.97
C ARG A 336 -14.14 -8.17 -14.29
N GLN A 337 -14.09 -7.08 -15.04
CA GLN A 337 -14.10 -5.73 -14.46
C GLN A 337 -15.54 -5.33 -14.08
N GLU A 338 -15.71 -4.55 -13.01
CA GLU A 338 -17.02 -3.99 -12.63
C GLU A 338 -17.57 -3.11 -13.75
N SER A 339 -18.88 -3.21 -13.99
CA SER A 339 -19.59 -2.40 -14.98
C SER A 339 -19.62 -0.93 -14.58
N ASP A 340 -19.66 -0.59 -13.29
CA ASP A 340 -19.69 0.83 -12.86
C ASP A 340 -18.34 1.52 -13.06
N ARG A 341 -17.30 0.74 -13.39
CA ARG A 341 -15.97 1.22 -13.80
C ARG A 341 -15.83 1.33 -15.31
N LEU A 342 -16.92 1.31 -16.08
CA LEU A 342 -16.90 1.48 -17.53
C LEU A 342 -16.23 2.81 -17.96
N ASP A 343 -16.26 3.83 -17.10
CA ASP A 343 -15.54 5.11 -17.24
C ASP A 343 -14.26 5.24 -16.40
N ALA A 344 -13.90 4.24 -15.59
CA ALA A 344 -12.73 4.35 -14.69
C ALA A 344 -11.36 4.22 -15.39
N GLY A 345 -11.34 4.07 -16.72
CA GLY A 345 -10.14 4.37 -17.49
C GLY A 345 -9.78 5.86 -17.42
N ASP A 346 -10.80 6.70 -17.20
CA ASP A 346 -10.71 8.14 -17.06
C ASP A 346 -10.88 8.59 -15.59
N ASN A 347 -11.59 7.81 -14.75
CA ASN A 347 -11.85 8.12 -13.33
C ASN A 347 -10.88 7.48 -12.30
N TYR A 348 -9.56 7.46 -12.55
CA TYR A 348 -8.58 7.46 -11.44
C TYR A 348 -8.41 8.89 -10.88
N ALA A 349 -9.55 9.53 -10.65
CA ALA A 349 -9.80 10.81 -10.01
C ALA A 349 -11.15 10.63 -9.32
N ILE A 350 -11.37 11.28 -8.18
CA ILE A 350 -12.43 11.01 -7.19
C ILE A 350 -11.96 9.95 -6.16
N GLY A 351 -10.83 10.25 -5.53
CA GLY A 351 -10.78 10.19 -4.08
C GLY A 351 -10.97 11.63 -3.61
N ASP A 352 -12.12 11.91 -3.02
CA ASP A 352 -12.49 13.07 -2.21
C ASP A 352 -11.89 14.41 -2.64
N THR A 353 -12.47 15.01 -3.69
CA THR A 353 -12.55 16.47 -3.78
C THR A 353 -13.96 16.83 -3.37
N GLU A 354 -14.09 17.36 -2.15
CA GLU A 354 -15.22 18.20 -1.80
C GLU A 354 -15.37 19.26 -2.89
N SER A 355 -16.62 19.48 -3.25
CA SER A 355 -17.07 20.43 -4.26
C SER A 355 -16.42 21.80 -4.03
N GLU A 356 -15.67 22.27 -5.02
CA GLU A 356 -15.52 23.70 -5.24
C GLU A 356 -16.14 24.07 -6.59
N ASP A 357 -16.84 25.18 -6.52
CA ASP A 357 -17.86 25.68 -7.40
C ASP A 357 -17.32 25.99 -8.79
N SER A 358 -18.14 25.73 -9.80
CA SER A 358 -17.80 26.00 -11.20
C SER A 358 -18.11 27.45 -11.53
N GLY A 359 -17.07 28.28 -11.73
CA GLY A 359 -17.16 29.60 -12.36
C GLY A 359 -16.28 29.65 -13.62
N PRO A 360 -16.72 30.32 -14.70
CA PRO A 360 -16.18 30.10 -16.04
C PRO A 360 -14.86 30.83 -16.31
N GLU A 361 -14.20 30.31 -17.34
CA GLU A 361 -12.94 30.70 -17.96
C GLU A 361 -12.80 32.22 -18.19
N ASP A 362 -11.59 32.74 -17.97
CA ASP A 362 -11.06 33.85 -18.77
C ASP A 362 -9.53 33.76 -18.88
N GLU A 363 -9.07 33.77 -20.13
CA GLU A 363 -7.69 34.00 -20.53
C GLU A 363 -7.26 35.42 -20.12
N HIS A 364 -6.06 35.60 -19.56
CA HIS A 364 -5.12 36.66 -19.98
C HIS A 364 -3.80 36.64 -19.18
N ASN A 365 -2.71 36.68 -19.94
CA ASN A 365 -1.34 37.00 -19.49
C ASN A 365 -1.29 38.32 -18.70
N SER A 366 -0.61 38.33 -17.55
CA SER A 366 0.39 39.35 -17.19
C SER A 366 1.07 39.00 -15.85
N ASP A 367 2.41 38.93 -15.86
CA ASP A 367 3.21 39.20 -14.66
C ASP A 367 2.93 40.65 -14.21
N PRO A 368 2.80 40.88 -12.89
CA PRO A 368 3.86 41.64 -12.23
C PRO A 368 4.20 41.20 -10.80
N LYS A 369 5.45 41.48 -10.44
CA LYS A 369 6.00 41.53 -9.08
C LYS A 369 5.04 42.18 -8.08
N SER A 370 4.85 41.54 -6.93
CA SER A 370 4.80 42.23 -5.64
C SER A 370 5.22 41.30 -4.50
N GLU A 371 6.00 41.88 -3.59
CA GLU A 371 6.49 41.31 -2.35
C GLU A 371 5.33 40.90 -1.44
N SER A 372 5.43 39.71 -0.84
CA SER A 372 4.75 39.40 0.42
C SER A 372 5.76 38.73 1.35
N THR A 373 6.17 39.52 2.34
CA THR A 373 6.75 39.11 3.62
C THR A 373 5.79 38.16 4.32
N GLU A 374 6.04 36.85 4.25
CA GLU A 374 5.45 35.85 5.15
C GLU A 374 6.17 34.48 5.07
N ASN A 375 7.50 34.48 4.90
CA ASN A 375 8.29 33.24 4.81
C ASN A 375 9.43 33.12 5.84
N ASP A 376 9.47 34.00 6.85
CA ASP A 376 10.60 34.04 7.79
C ASP A 376 10.51 33.01 8.93
N GLU A 377 9.35 32.42 9.23
CA GLU A 377 9.25 31.44 10.34
C GLU A 377 9.64 29.99 9.95
N ILE A 378 9.53 29.60 8.67
CA ILE A 378 9.87 28.23 8.23
C ILE A 378 11.37 28.09 7.93
N SER A 379 12.02 29.19 7.53
CA SER A 379 13.46 29.21 7.26
C SER A 379 14.32 29.08 8.54
N GLU A 380 13.78 29.47 9.71
CA GLU A 380 14.45 29.26 11.00
C GLU A 380 14.44 27.80 11.48
N ILE A 381 13.49 26.98 11.02
CA ILE A 381 13.42 25.55 11.41
C ILE A 381 14.46 24.71 10.65
N ILE A 382 14.84 25.11 9.44
CA ILE A 382 15.75 24.36 8.57
C ILE A 382 17.23 24.60 8.93
N ASN A 383 17.57 25.76 9.49
CA ASN A 383 18.96 26.08 9.85
C ASN A 383 19.47 25.47 11.17
N MET A 384 18.65 24.69 11.89
CA MET A 384 19.04 24.09 13.18
C MET A 384 19.55 22.63 13.07
N TYR A 385 19.69 22.08 11.86
CA TYR A 385 20.13 20.69 11.62
C TYR A 385 21.52 20.55 10.97
N SER A 386 22.33 21.61 10.99
CA SER A 386 23.74 21.57 10.58
C SER A 386 24.68 21.72 11.77
N TYR A 387 24.67 20.77 12.72
CA TYR A 387 25.80 20.50 13.62
C TYR A 387 25.87 19.02 14.02
#